data_AF-A0AB37II72-F1
#
_entry.id   AF-A0AB37II72-F1
#
_cell.length_a   1.000
_cell.length_b   1.000
_cell.length_c   1.000
_cell.angle_alpha   90.00
_cell.angle_beta   90.00
_cell.angle_gamma   90.00
#
_symmetry.space_group_name_H-M   'P 1'
#
loop_
_entity.id
_entity.type
_entity.pdbx_description
1 polymer ?
#
loop_
_entity_poly.entity_id
_entity_poly.type
_entity_poly.pdbx_seq_one_letter_code
_entity_poly.pdbx_strand_id
1 'polypeptide(L)'
;MKYDFEMDLDEQSSVGKIAAQIKPGSKVLEFGPGNGRLTKHLIGAKNCQVSIVELDKELFDFVSEFSQDGFYGDIESFEWANYYAGQTFDYILFADVLEHLVNPAETLKKVREFLNENGEILITFPNLVHNSVLIHLFNNELPWASYGLLDETHNSFYTHEGFKKVFEKAGLSINIEDYLYLAVGDTELNSTYEELPEAVRYEFKMRPFGEVYQYFFSLKKHTENSHISQPQNSNYVRMVEVIQKTANKEVSQKYPFNNYTGENQTLTFPIAGDVESVIFKFADQPSFIEFSGELAGNKIGFIQSNAVIKTQNDCYLFDGEVTPQFTLFDVAGQELTIHCHYRFIGELTQTMKELLEAVKPLAQIEQRLMAQITSLKKENEQVRLTNEKLDNELQMTTDRYCKLITEEEFAIKPRNRKLRSKETAKKIQAKAISLCVDSKHWDPETKILTINGWGISNAQRQPLSYKLSVNQAPFFQALQFERPEVNEAEQLPVGTKAGFELQIRCEREKSFLIEAVAENGESWFIEI
;
A
#
# COMPACT_ATOMS: atom_id res chain seq x y z
N MET A 1 48.95 23.49 12.11
CA MET A 1 48.08 24.54 11.52
C MET A 1 46.63 24.17 11.79
N LYS A 2 45.76 25.16 12.01
CA LYS A 2 44.35 24.98 12.42
C LYS A 2 43.45 24.36 11.31
N TYR A 3 43.93 24.31 10.06
CA TYR A 3 43.19 23.83 8.88
C TYR A 3 43.98 22.82 8.02
N ASP A 4 44.59 21.80 8.63
CA ASP A 4 45.41 20.80 7.92
C ASP A 4 44.66 19.47 7.64
N PHE A 5 43.56 19.50 6.89
CA PHE A 5 42.79 18.29 6.47
C PHE A 5 43.37 17.63 5.20
N GLU A 6 42.80 16.61 4.56
CA GLU A 6 43.20 16.29 3.16
C GLU A 6 42.28 17.06 2.19
N MET A 7 42.80 17.52 1.03
CA MET A 7 41.96 18.24 0.06
C MET A 7 41.10 17.22 -0.70
N ASP A 8 39.80 17.24 -0.44
CA ASP A 8 38.83 16.46 -1.22
C ASP A 8 38.42 17.23 -2.48
N LEU A 9 38.67 16.64 -3.65
CA LEU A 9 38.31 17.19 -4.96
C LEU A 9 36.99 16.62 -5.49
N ASP A 10 36.28 15.81 -4.70
CA ASP A 10 34.90 15.44 -5.01
C ASP A 10 34.07 16.72 -5.24
N GLU A 11 33.25 16.75 -6.29
CA GLU A 11 32.30 17.85 -6.56
C GLU A 11 31.23 17.98 -5.46
N GLN A 12 31.22 17.04 -4.51
CA GLN A 12 30.48 17.11 -3.26
C GLN A 12 31.23 17.83 -2.13
N SER A 13 32.47 18.31 -2.30
CA SER A 13 33.15 19.15 -1.31
C SER A 13 33.05 20.63 -1.68
N SER A 14 33.16 21.54 -0.70
CA SER A 14 33.11 23.00 -0.93
C SER A 14 34.21 23.47 -1.89
N VAL A 15 35.42 22.95 -1.72
CA VAL A 15 36.58 23.24 -2.58
C VAL A 15 36.42 22.61 -3.96
N GLY A 16 35.86 21.40 -4.04
CA GLY A 16 35.58 20.71 -5.30
C GLY A 16 34.54 21.45 -6.15
N LYS A 17 33.45 21.95 -5.53
CA LYS A 17 32.45 22.79 -6.22
C LYS A 17 33.07 24.08 -6.79
N ILE A 18 33.89 24.78 -6.00
CA ILE A 18 34.61 25.96 -6.48
C ILE A 18 35.53 25.59 -7.64
N ALA A 19 36.37 24.56 -7.47
CA ALA A 19 37.32 24.13 -8.48
C ALA A 19 36.60 23.76 -9.78
N ALA A 20 35.48 23.03 -9.73
CA ALA A 20 34.70 22.62 -10.90
C ALA A 20 34.23 23.80 -11.77
N GLN A 21 33.85 24.94 -11.16
CA GLN A 21 33.39 26.12 -11.90
C GLN A 21 34.52 26.88 -12.61
N ILE A 22 35.77 26.76 -12.15
CA ILE A 22 36.89 27.55 -12.65
C ILE A 22 37.42 26.95 -13.96
N LYS A 23 37.46 27.76 -15.02
CA LYS A 23 38.02 27.35 -16.32
C LYS A 23 39.55 27.30 -16.28
N PRO A 24 40.19 26.33 -16.96
CA PRO A 24 41.64 26.32 -17.10
C PRO A 24 42.20 27.60 -17.72
N GLY A 25 43.38 28.03 -17.30
CA GLY A 25 44.06 29.23 -17.82
C GLY A 25 43.49 30.57 -17.33
N SER A 26 42.56 30.57 -16.38
CA SER A 26 41.89 31.77 -15.89
C SER A 26 42.78 32.60 -14.96
N LYS A 27 42.49 33.91 -14.86
CA LYS A 27 43.00 34.79 -13.81
C LYS A 27 42.09 34.74 -12.59
N VAL A 28 42.64 34.37 -11.44
CA VAL A 28 41.90 34.13 -10.21
C VAL A 28 42.45 35.03 -9.11
N LEU A 29 41.56 35.68 -8.36
CA LEU A 29 41.90 36.33 -7.10
C LEU A 29 41.30 35.51 -5.95
N GLU A 30 42.14 34.99 -5.08
CA GLU A 30 41.73 34.19 -3.92
C GLU A 30 41.92 35.00 -2.64
N PHE A 31 40.81 35.28 -1.96
CA PHE A 31 40.83 35.86 -0.62
C PHE A 31 40.91 34.74 0.41
N GLY A 32 41.81 34.86 1.39
CA GLY A 32 42.01 33.86 2.44
C GLY A 32 42.41 32.47 1.90
N PRO A 33 43.52 32.33 1.16
CA PRO A 33 43.94 31.04 0.59
C PRO A 33 44.27 29.96 1.66
N GLY A 34 44.39 30.33 2.94
CA GLY A 34 44.72 29.39 4.01
C GLY A 34 46.09 28.76 3.76
N ASN A 35 46.18 27.44 3.79
CA ASN A 35 47.42 26.72 3.44
C ASN A 35 47.64 26.54 1.92
N GLY A 36 46.87 27.23 1.07
CA GLY A 36 47.07 27.33 -0.37
C GLY A 36 46.79 26.04 -1.15
N ARG A 37 45.94 25.15 -0.64
CA ARG A 37 45.57 23.90 -1.34
C ARG A 37 44.84 24.17 -2.65
N LEU A 38 43.81 25.02 -2.59
CA LEU A 38 43.05 25.41 -3.77
C LEU A 38 43.96 26.18 -4.73
N THR A 39 44.75 27.13 -4.22
CA THR A 39 45.79 27.83 -4.99
C THR A 39 46.70 26.84 -5.76
N LYS A 40 47.29 25.85 -5.09
CA LYS A 40 48.16 24.83 -5.71
C LYS A 40 47.42 24.01 -6.77
N HIS A 41 46.18 23.63 -6.50
CA HIS A 41 45.36 22.87 -7.45
C HIS A 41 45.07 23.70 -8.70
N LEU A 42 44.67 24.96 -8.55
CA LEU A 42 44.36 25.85 -9.67
C LEU A 42 45.57 26.13 -10.54
N ILE A 43 46.75 26.31 -9.94
CA ILE A 43 48.00 26.50 -10.67
C ILE A 43 48.43 25.20 -11.36
N GLY A 44 48.52 24.10 -10.62
CA GLY A 44 49.10 22.85 -11.12
C GLY A 44 48.20 22.08 -12.08
N ALA A 45 46.91 21.94 -11.76
CA ALA A 45 45.97 21.14 -12.56
C ALA A 45 45.21 21.98 -13.59
N LYS A 46 44.90 23.25 -13.27
CA LYS A 46 44.13 24.13 -14.16
C LYS A 46 44.96 25.18 -14.89
N ASN A 47 46.26 25.28 -14.60
CA ASN A 47 47.16 26.27 -15.23
C ASN A 47 46.63 27.71 -15.09
N CYS A 48 45.96 28.01 -13.97
CA CYS A 48 45.44 29.34 -13.66
C CYS A 48 46.54 30.26 -13.12
N GLN A 49 46.36 31.56 -13.30
CA GLN A 49 47.16 32.60 -12.66
C GLN A 49 46.43 33.03 -11.38
N VAL A 50 46.94 32.63 -10.22
CA VAL A 50 46.26 32.88 -8.93
C VAL A 50 46.98 33.99 -8.16
N SER A 51 46.30 35.11 -7.97
CA SER A 51 46.69 36.19 -7.06
C SER A 51 45.99 35.99 -5.71
N ILE A 52 46.64 36.39 -4.62
CA ILE A 52 46.09 36.17 -3.26
C ILE A 52 45.98 37.46 -2.44
N VAL A 53 45.06 37.43 -1.47
CA VAL A 53 45.00 38.38 -0.34
C VAL A 53 44.90 37.57 0.95
N GLU A 54 45.87 37.71 1.84
CA GLU A 54 45.96 36.93 3.09
C GLU A 54 46.37 37.84 4.27
N LEU A 55 45.70 37.65 5.41
CA LEU A 55 45.88 38.43 6.63
C LEU A 55 46.92 37.77 7.55
N ASP A 56 47.02 36.44 7.55
CA ASP A 56 48.02 35.72 8.33
C ASP A 56 49.38 35.74 7.63
N LYS A 57 50.41 36.21 8.35
CA LYS A 57 51.73 36.42 7.76
C LYS A 57 52.42 35.11 7.39
N GLU A 58 52.28 34.07 8.20
CA GLU A 58 52.93 32.78 7.96
C GLU A 58 52.29 32.07 6.75
N LEU A 59 50.97 32.12 6.66
CA LEU A 59 50.23 31.58 5.51
C LEU A 59 50.51 32.40 4.24
N PHE A 60 50.52 33.72 4.33
CA PHE A 60 50.88 34.59 3.22
C PHE A 60 52.27 34.26 2.67
N ASP A 61 53.28 34.17 3.54
CA ASP A 61 54.66 33.88 3.14
C ASP A 61 54.74 32.52 2.44
N PHE A 62 54.08 31.50 2.98
CA PHE A 62 54.04 30.16 2.39
C PHE A 62 53.35 30.13 1.03
N VAL A 63 52.16 30.70 0.91
CA VAL A 63 51.38 30.65 -0.34
C VAL A 63 52.00 31.55 -1.42
N SER A 64 52.64 32.64 -1.04
CA SER A 64 53.37 33.54 -1.95
C SER A 64 54.58 32.90 -2.62
N GLU A 65 55.10 31.77 -2.10
CA GLU A 65 56.18 31.04 -2.76
C GLU A 65 55.78 30.47 -4.13
N PHE A 66 54.48 30.27 -4.35
CA PHE A 66 53.97 29.65 -5.57
C PHE A 66 52.78 30.37 -6.21
N SER A 67 52.15 31.35 -5.55
CA SER A 67 51.14 32.21 -6.18
C SER A 67 51.75 33.10 -7.27
N GLN A 68 50.91 33.62 -8.17
CA GLN A 68 51.35 34.53 -9.23
C GLN A 68 51.66 35.94 -8.71
N ASP A 69 50.86 36.40 -7.75
CA ASP A 69 50.97 37.70 -7.10
C ASP A 69 50.33 37.62 -5.70
N GLY A 70 50.63 38.56 -4.81
CA GLY A 70 50.13 38.48 -3.44
C GLY A 70 50.13 39.81 -2.71
N PHE A 71 49.04 40.08 -1.97
CA PHE A 71 48.95 41.19 -1.05
C PHE A 71 48.77 40.68 0.39
N TYR A 72 49.66 41.10 1.28
CA TYR A 72 49.57 40.83 2.71
C TYR A 72 48.75 41.93 3.38
N GLY A 73 47.58 41.58 3.91
CA GLY A 73 46.75 42.52 4.66
C GLY A 73 45.29 42.12 4.78
N ASP A 74 44.56 42.96 5.51
CA ASP A 74 43.14 42.78 5.78
C ASP A 74 42.29 43.13 4.55
N ILE A 75 41.33 42.26 4.24
CA ILE A 75 40.34 42.45 3.16
C ILE A 75 39.51 43.71 3.41
N GLU A 76 39.10 43.98 4.65
CA GLU A 76 38.23 45.10 5.01
C GLU A 76 39.00 46.44 5.08
N SER A 77 40.34 46.42 5.02
CA SER A 77 41.15 47.64 4.90
C SER A 77 41.08 48.28 3.51
N PHE A 78 40.71 47.49 2.50
CA PHE A 78 40.70 47.85 1.07
C PHE A 78 42.05 48.32 0.51
N GLU A 79 43.16 48.15 1.21
CA GLU A 79 44.49 48.53 0.69
C GLU A 79 44.90 47.67 -0.51
N TRP A 80 44.49 46.40 -0.52
CA TRP A 80 44.64 45.49 -1.66
C TRP A 80 44.04 46.04 -2.95
N ALA A 81 42.98 46.85 -2.87
CA ALA A 81 42.33 47.44 -4.04
C ALA A 81 43.23 48.48 -4.71
N ASN A 82 44.06 49.19 -3.94
CA ASN A 82 45.05 50.10 -4.50
C ASN A 82 46.22 49.32 -5.13
N TYR A 83 46.61 48.20 -4.51
CA TYR A 83 47.68 47.32 -5.00
C TYR A 83 47.32 46.71 -6.37
N TYR A 84 46.12 46.14 -6.48
CA TYR A 84 45.63 45.52 -7.71
C TYR A 84 44.94 46.51 -8.67
N ALA A 85 45.14 47.82 -8.49
CA ALA A 85 44.44 48.84 -9.27
C ALA A 85 44.64 48.64 -10.80
N GLY A 86 43.54 48.64 -11.54
CA GLY A 86 43.53 48.44 -12.99
C GLY A 86 43.62 46.97 -13.44
N GLN A 87 43.76 46.03 -12.51
CA GLN A 87 43.64 44.60 -12.79
C GLN A 87 42.18 44.14 -12.69
N THR A 88 41.87 43.08 -13.42
CA THR A 88 40.58 42.40 -13.36
C THR A 88 40.77 40.89 -13.46
N PHE A 89 39.85 40.15 -12.83
CA PHE A 89 39.93 38.70 -12.65
C PHE A 89 38.73 38.00 -13.27
N ASP A 90 38.96 36.82 -13.83
CA ASP A 90 37.91 35.95 -14.36
C ASP A 90 37.12 35.31 -13.22
N TYR A 91 37.80 34.95 -12.13
CA TYR A 91 37.19 34.41 -10.93
C TYR A 91 37.72 35.10 -9.68
N ILE A 92 36.84 35.35 -8.71
CA ILE A 92 37.22 35.82 -7.38
C ILE A 92 36.64 34.88 -6.33
N LEU A 93 37.46 34.41 -5.40
CA LEU A 93 37.10 33.32 -4.49
C LEU A 93 36.98 33.80 -3.05
N PHE A 94 35.91 33.37 -2.38
CA PHE A 94 35.72 33.44 -0.93
C PHE A 94 35.33 32.05 -0.43
N ALA A 95 36.33 31.21 -0.18
CA ALA A 95 36.14 29.88 0.39
C ALA A 95 36.19 30.00 1.92
N ASP A 96 35.02 30.10 2.55
CA ASP A 96 34.89 30.20 4.02
C ASP A 96 35.61 31.41 4.61
N VAL A 97 35.30 32.58 4.02
CA VAL A 97 35.91 33.88 4.36
C VAL A 97 34.86 34.91 4.79
N LEU A 98 33.70 34.95 4.14
CA LEU A 98 32.75 36.06 4.33
C LEU A 98 32.11 36.08 5.73
N GLU A 99 32.05 34.94 6.40
CA GLU A 99 31.56 34.76 7.76
C GLU A 99 32.50 35.37 8.81
N HIS A 100 33.78 35.53 8.48
CA HIS A 100 34.77 36.19 9.33
C HIS A 100 34.77 37.72 9.15
N LEU A 101 34.07 38.25 8.14
CA LEU A 101 34.04 39.69 7.89
C LEU A 101 32.96 40.39 8.72
N VAL A 102 33.23 41.64 9.09
CA VAL A 102 32.26 42.50 9.78
C VAL A 102 31.23 43.05 8.78
N ASN A 103 31.65 43.39 7.55
CA ASN A 103 30.78 43.95 6.52
C ASN A 103 31.02 43.30 5.14
N PRO A 104 30.50 42.07 4.94
CA PRO A 104 30.66 41.36 3.66
C PRO A 104 29.98 42.07 2.48
N ALA A 105 28.93 42.87 2.72
CA ALA A 105 28.25 43.60 1.65
C ALA A 105 29.15 44.68 1.01
N GLU A 106 29.81 45.50 1.82
CA GLU A 106 30.75 46.51 1.30
C GLU A 106 31.99 45.85 0.69
N THR A 107 32.46 44.74 1.27
CA THR A 107 33.55 43.95 0.69
C THR A 107 33.20 43.46 -0.72
N LEU A 108 32.06 42.79 -0.88
CA LEU A 108 31.62 42.30 -2.19
C LEU A 108 31.40 43.43 -3.20
N LYS A 109 30.89 44.57 -2.75
CA LYS A 109 30.71 45.77 -3.59
C LYS A 109 32.05 46.29 -4.11
N LYS A 110 33.10 46.32 -3.27
CA LYS A 110 34.44 46.73 -3.70
C LYS A 110 35.07 45.70 -4.64
N VAL A 111 34.93 44.43 -4.31
CA VAL A 111 35.44 43.30 -5.10
C VAL A 111 34.82 43.24 -6.50
N ARG A 112 33.55 43.60 -6.63
CA ARG A 112 32.85 43.69 -7.92
C ARG A 112 33.56 44.61 -8.93
N GLU A 113 34.32 45.61 -8.48
CA GLU A 113 35.09 46.49 -9.37
C GLU A 113 36.26 45.78 -10.06
N PHE A 114 36.79 44.72 -9.45
CA PHE A 114 37.90 43.91 -9.96
C PHE A 114 37.43 42.67 -10.73
N LEU A 115 36.11 42.45 -10.81
CA LEU A 115 35.55 41.34 -11.57
C LEU A 115 35.50 41.68 -13.06
N ASN A 116 35.92 40.76 -13.92
CA ASN A 116 35.69 40.85 -15.36
C ASN A 116 34.18 40.93 -15.69
N GLU A 117 33.83 41.47 -16.85
CA GLU A 117 32.42 41.59 -17.29
C GLU A 117 31.69 40.24 -17.33
N ASN A 118 32.40 39.18 -17.72
CA ASN A 118 31.90 37.80 -17.74
C ASN A 118 32.45 36.95 -16.57
N GLY A 119 33.10 37.58 -15.59
CA GLY A 119 33.71 36.91 -14.46
C GLY A 119 32.69 36.47 -13.41
N GLU A 120 33.12 35.56 -12.52
CA GLU A 120 32.29 35.02 -11.45
C GLU A 120 32.95 35.18 -10.07
N ILE A 121 32.15 35.54 -9.06
CA ILE A 121 32.57 35.46 -7.66
C ILE A 121 32.04 34.15 -7.10
N LEU A 122 32.94 33.28 -6.64
CA LEU A 122 32.61 31.97 -6.09
C LEU A 122 32.71 32.03 -4.57
N ILE A 123 31.62 31.71 -3.90
CA ILE A 123 31.47 31.85 -2.46
C ILE A 123 31.01 30.53 -1.88
N THR A 124 31.63 30.12 -0.78
CA THR A 124 31.06 29.14 0.13
C THR A 124 30.77 29.79 1.47
N PHE A 125 29.69 29.36 2.13
CA PHE A 125 29.26 30.00 3.38
C PHE A 125 28.51 29.01 4.30
N PRO A 126 28.85 28.92 5.60
CA PRO A 126 28.23 27.97 6.52
C PRO A 126 26.75 28.29 6.80
N ASN A 127 25.92 27.25 6.95
CA ASN A 127 24.50 27.42 7.25
C ASN A 127 24.23 27.36 8.77
N LEU A 128 24.08 28.54 9.41
CA LEU A 128 23.71 28.62 10.83
C LEU A 128 22.38 27.90 11.15
N VAL A 129 21.49 27.74 10.16
CA VAL A 129 20.15 27.17 10.36
C VAL A 129 20.11 25.65 10.11
N HIS A 130 21.28 25.00 10.06
CA HIS A 130 21.41 23.54 10.04
C HIS A 130 20.77 22.90 11.28
N ASN A 131 20.19 21.71 11.13
CA ASN A 131 19.47 21.07 12.23
C ASN A 131 20.36 20.79 13.45
N SER A 132 21.64 20.46 13.27
CA SER A 132 22.57 20.26 14.40
C SER A 132 22.68 21.51 15.29
N VAL A 133 22.76 22.70 14.69
CA VAL A 133 22.78 23.98 15.44
C VAL A 133 21.44 24.21 16.12
N LEU A 134 20.33 23.98 15.41
CA LEU A 134 19.01 24.22 15.96
C LEU A 134 18.62 23.27 17.09
N ILE A 135 19.12 22.05 17.11
CA ILE A 135 18.92 21.10 18.21
C ILE A 135 19.57 21.65 19.49
N HIS A 136 20.82 22.11 19.41
CA HIS A 136 21.48 22.77 20.54
C HIS A 136 20.71 24.04 20.97
N LEU A 137 20.33 24.91 20.01
CA LEU A 137 19.57 26.12 20.32
C LEU A 137 18.21 25.81 20.97
N PHE A 138 17.52 24.75 20.53
CA PHE A 138 16.27 24.29 21.15
C PHE A 138 16.48 23.91 22.62
N ASN A 139 17.63 23.32 22.93
CA ASN A 139 18.05 22.94 24.28
C ASN A 139 18.73 24.09 25.05
N ASN A 140 18.68 25.33 24.52
CA ASN A 140 19.29 26.51 25.11
C ASN A 140 20.83 26.40 25.24
N GLU A 141 21.46 25.78 24.25
CA GLU A 141 22.91 25.60 24.13
C GLU A 141 23.44 26.30 22.87
N LEU A 142 24.67 26.81 22.94
CA LEU A 142 25.40 27.36 21.79
C LEU A 142 26.87 26.95 21.90
N PRO A 143 27.21 25.70 21.51
CA PRO A 143 28.56 25.18 21.68
C PRO A 143 29.49 25.72 20.60
N TRP A 144 30.20 26.81 20.93
CA TRP A 144 31.29 27.31 20.10
C TRP A 144 32.41 26.28 20.00
N ALA A 145 32.96 26.13 18.79
CA ALA A 145 34.04 25.23 18.48
C ALA A 145 35.20 25.99 17.83
N SER A 146 36.34 25.30 17.72
CA SER A 146 37.51 25.86 17.03
C SER A 146 37.40 25.80 15.50
N TYR A 147 36.42 25.08 14.95
CA TYR A 147 36.13 24.97 13.51
C TYR A 147 34.67 24.56 13.30
N GLY A 148 34.17 24.67 12.06
CA GLY A 148 32.84 24.21 11.65
C GLY A 148 31.76 25.30 11.67
N LEU A 149 30.48 24.92 11.71
CA LEU A 149 29.32 25.82 11.65
C LEU A 149 29.31 26.88 12.75
N LEU A 150 29.74 26.50 13.95
CA LEU A 150 29.87 27.35 15.13
C LEU A 150 31.34 27.62 15.47
N ASP A 151 32.17 27.93 14.48
CA ASP A 151 33.53 28.44 14.73
C ASP A 151 33.46 29.76 15.52
N GLU A 152 34.22 29.83 16.61
CA GLU A 152 34.32 31.00 17.49
C GLU A 152 34.82 32.27 16.79
N THR A 153 35.40 32.13 15.59
CA THR A 153 35.90 33.24 14.76
C THR A 153 34.88 33.77 13.75
N HIS A 154 33.68 33.18 13.66
CA HIS A 154 32.60 33.70 12.82
C HIS A 154 32.01 34.99 13.42
N ASN A 155 32.09 36.08 12.67
CA ASN A 155 31.54 37.39 13.03
C ASN A 155 30.13 37.63 12.48
N SER A 156 29.79 36.95 11.38
CA SER A 156 28.56 37.15 10.64
C SER A 156 27.85 35.83 10.37
N PHE A 157 26.53 35.80 10.57
CA PHE A 157 25.69 34.65 10.27
C PHE A 157 24.51 35.06 9.40
N TYR A 158 24.23 34.28 8.37
CA TYR A 158 23.14 34.57 7.45
C TYR A 158 22.23 33.36 7.29
N THR A 159 20.94 33.65 7.20
CA THR A 159 19.99 32.74 6.56
C THR A 159 20.12 32.87 5.05
N HIS A 160 19.64 31.87 4.33
CA HIS A 160 19.58 31.87 2.86
C HIS A 160 19.05 33.19 2.26
N GLU A 161 17.87 33.64 2.69
CA GLU A 161 17.27 34.90 2.25
C GLU A 161 18.02 36.16 2.74
N GLY A 162 18.67 36.08 3.90
CA GLY A 162 19.54 37.14 4.40
C GLY A 162 20.72 37.40 3.46
N PHE A 163 21.34 36.32 2.95
CA PHE A 163 22.51 36.41 2.10
C PHE A 163 22.20 36.92 0.68
N LYS A 164 21.03 36.54 0.12
CA LYS A 164 20.55 37.13 -1.14
C LYS A 164 20.49 38.66 -1.11
N LYS A 165 20.05 39.23 0.02
CA LYS A 165 19.99 40.69 0.22
C LYS A 165 21.39 41.32 0.30
N VAL A 166 22.39 40.58 0.79
CA VAL A 166 23.79 41.03 0.79
C VAL A 166 24.29 41.16 -0.65
N PHE A 167 24.01 40.16 -1.50
CA PHE A 167 24.39 40.18 -2.92
C PHE A 167 23.71 41.30 -3.70
N GLU A 168 22.41 41.50 -3.46
CA GLU A 168 21.64 42.58 -4.09
C GLU A 168 22.23 43.96 -3.75
N LYS A 169 22.58 44.20 -2.47
CA LYS A 169 23.24 45.44 -2.04
C LYS A 169 24.62 45.65 -2.67
N ALA A 170 25.33 44.56 -2.95
CA ALA A 170 26.62 44.59 -3.65
C ALA A 170 26.46 44.78 -5.17
N GLY A 171 25.23 44.78 -5.71
CA GLY A 171 24.97 44.89 -7.15
C GLY A 171 25.37 43.63 -7.93
N LEU A 172 25.26 42.46 -7.29
CA LEU A 172 25.57 41.15 -7.83
C LEU A 172 24.30 40.33 -8.00
N SER A 173 24.28 39.46 -9.00
CA SER A 173 23.18 38.53 -9.28
C SER A 173 23.65 37.09 -9.14
N ILE A 174 22.80 36.23 -8.57
CA ILE A 174 23.09 34.79 -8.44
C ILE A 174 23.04 34.13 -9.81
N ASN A 175 24.15 33.54 -10.24
CA ASN A 175 24.27 32.74 -11.46
C ASN A 175 24.06 31.26 -11.15
N ILE A 176 24.70 30.73 -10.12
CA ILE A 176 24.49 29.37 -9.63
C ILE A 176 24.28 29.42 -8.12
N GLU A 177 23.33 28.64 -7.63
CA GLU A 177 23.18 28.32 -6.22
C GLU A 177 23.14 26.79 -6.08
N ASP A 178 23.97 26.27 -5.17
CA ASP A 178 24.04 24.86 -4.84
C ASP A 178 24.39 24.67 -3.35
N TYR A 179 24.40 23.42 -2.87
CA TYR A 179 24.57 23.14 -1.44
C TYR A 179 25.52 21.97 -1.18
N LEU A 180 26.19 22.05 -0.03
CA LEU A 180 26.84 20.92 0.63
C LEU A 180 25.90 20.35 1.69
N TYR A 181 25.83 19.03 1.80
CA TYR A 181 24.97 18.34 2.76
C TYR A 181 25.79 17.54 3.75
N LEU A 182 25.42 17.62 5.03
CA LEU A 182 25.84 16.69 6.07
C LEU A 182 24.60 16.36 6.91
N ALA A 183 24.41 15.08 7.26
CA ALA A 183 23.30 14.70 8.11
C ALA A 183 23.56 15.12 9.56
N VAL A 184 22.48 15.22 10.36
CA VAL A 184 22.62 15.37 11.81
C VAL A 184 23.37 14.17 12.36
N GLY A 185 24.43 14.42 13.14
CA GLY A 185 25.34 13.40 13.66
C GLY A 185 26.64 13.25 12.86
N ASP A 186 26.69 13.73 11.61
CA ASP A 186 27.89 13.69 10.75
C ASP A 186 28.65 15.03 10.74
N THR A 187 28.12 16.05 11.43
CA THR A 187 28.77 17.36 11.62
C THR A 187 29.76 17.33 12.78
N GLU A 188 30.59 18.37 12.91
CA GLU A 188 31.44 18.59 14.10
C GLU A 188 30.64 18.80 15.41
N LEU A 189 29.35 19.13 15.29
CA LEU A 189 28.42 19.24 16.41
C LEU A 189 27.84 17.86 16.76
N ASN A 190 28.15 17.36 17.95
CA ASN A 190 27.64 16.10 18.47
C ASN A 190 26.19 16.25 18.95
N SER A 191 25.28 16.39 17.99
CA SER A 191 23.84 16.54 18.21
C SER A 191 23.08 15.36 17.62
N THR A 192 21.95 15.02 18.22
CA THR A 192 21.09 13.93 17.74
C THR A 192 19.62 14.33 17.83
N TYR A 193 18.78 13.76 16.97
CA TYR A 193 17.34 14.07 17.03
C TYR A 193 16.70 13.60 18.35
N GLU A 194 17.33 12.65 19.04
CA GLU A 194 16.90 12.12 20.33
C GLU A 194 16.97 13.17 21.46
N GLU A 195 17.75 14.23 21.27
CA GLU A 195 17.84 15.37 22.18
C GLU A 195 16.62 16.30 22.10
N LEU A 196 15.75 16.13 21.09
CA LEU A 196 14.49 16.84 20.97
C LEU A 196 13.34 16.03 21.58
N PRO A 197 12.24 16.68 22.02
CA PRO A 197 10.99 16.00 22.35
C PRO A 197 10.43 15.22 21.13
N GLU A 198 9.89 14.02 21.36
CA GLU A 198 9.31 13.14 20.31
C GLU A 198 8.37 13.93 19.36
N ALA A 199 7.59 14.87 19.92
CA ALA A 199 6.60 15.67 19.21
C ALA A 199 7.16 16.57 18.10
N VAL A 200 8.45 16.95 18.14
CA VAL A 200 9.06 17.88 17.16
C VAL A 200 10.13 17.24 16.30
N ARG A 201 10.57 16.01 16.61
CA ARG A 201 11.63 15.31 15.87
C ARG A 201 11.32 15.17 14.39
N TYR A 202 10.08 14.80 14.07
CA TYR A 202 9.64 14.67 12.68
C TYR A 202 9.76 16.00 11.93
N GLU A 203 9.24 17.09 12.51
CA GLU A 203 9.28 18.41 11.90
C GLU A 203 10.72 18.86 11.64
N PHE A 204 11.64 18.58 12.57
CA PHE A 204 13.06 18.87 12.36
C PHE A 204 13.67 18.01 11.23
N LYS A 205 13.45 16.69 11.25
CA LYS A 205 13.90 15.78 10.19
C LYS A 205 13.41 16.20 8.82
N MET A 206 12.19 16.76 8.73
CA MET A 206 11.57 17.11 7.45
C MET A 206 11.83 18.55 6.96
N ARG A 207 12.74 19.30 7.60
CA ARG A 207 13.11 20.64 7.13
C ARG A 207 13.90 20.59 5.80
N PRO A 208 13.53 21.36 4.76
CA PRO A 208 14.25 21.34 3.48
C PRO A 208 15.73 21.68 3.59
N PHE A 209 16.08 22.70 4.37
CA PHE A 209 17.47 23.10 4.63
C PHE A 209 18.06 22.41 5.87
N GLY A 210 17.40 21.36 6.38
CA GLY A 210 17.75 20.72 7.64
C GLY A 210 19.15 20.09 7.64
N GLU A 211 19.57 19.59 6.49
CA GLU A 211 20.88 18.94 6.27
C GLU A 211 21.80 19.75 5.35
N VAL A 212 21.41 20.97 4.97
CA VAL A 212 22.29 21.88 4.22
C VAL A 212 23.36 22.37 5.19
N TYR A 213 24.58 21.87 5.04
CA TYR A 213 25.72 22.26 5.86
C TYR A 213 26.27 23.62 5.41
N GLN A 214 26.41 23.80 4.11
CA GLN A 214 27.04 24.98 3.54
C GLN A 214 26.37 25.36 2.23
N TYR A 215 26.28 26.66 1.98
CA TYR A 215 25.81 27.21 0.72
C TYR A 215 26.98 27.39 -0.24
N PHE A 216 26.72 27.16 -1.52
CA PHE A 216 27.62 27.51 -2.62
C PHE A 216 26.92 28.50 -3.55
N PHE A 217 27.59 29.60 -3.87
CA PHE A 217 27.10 30.60 -4.80
C PHE A 217 28.15 30.94 -5.86
N SER A 218 27.72 30.98 -7.12
CA SER A 218 28.40 31.72 -8.18
C SER A 218 27.62 33.01 -8.44
N LEU A 219 28.28 34.15 -8.34
CA LEU A 219 27.69 35.47 -8.56
C LEU A 219 28.30 36.15 -9.79
N LYS A 220 27.48 36.92 -10.52
CA LYS A 220 27.90 37.75 -11.65
C LYS A 220 27.46 39.20 -11.47
N LYS A 221 28.09 40.12 -12.22
CA LYS A 221 27.59 41.51 -12.33
C LYS A 221 26.15 41.55 -12.86
N HIS A 222 25.89 40.73 -13.88
CA HIS A 222 24.60 40.57 -14.54
C HIS A 222 24.40 39.12 -14.91
N THR A 223 23.17 38.62 -14.81
CA THR A 223 22.82 37.27 -15.27
C THR A 223 21.50 37.31 -16.03
N GLU A 224 21.40 36.53 -17.10
CA GLU A 224 20.16 36.34 -17.85
C GLU A 224 19.42 35.07 -17.41
N ASN A 225 20.17 34.04 -16.98
CA ASN A 225 19.64 32.76 -16.51
C ASN A 225 20.39 32.33 -15.25
N SER A 226 19.63 31.93 -14.23
CA SER A 226 20.18 31.42 -12.97
C SER A 226 19.88 29.93 -12.83
N HIS A 227 20.85 29.15 -12.37
CA HIS A 227 20.65 27.75 -11.98
C HIS A 227 20.60 27.65 -10.45
N ILE A 228 19.39 27.45 -9.90
CA ILE A 228 19.18 27.36 -8.46
C ILE A 228 18.76 25.93 -8.12
N SER A 229 19.65 25.20 -7.46
CA SER A 229 19.35 23.86 -6.93
C SER A 229 18.23 23.93 -5.89
N GLN A 230 17.44 22.87 -5.77
CA GLN A 230 16.53 22.71 -4.64
C GLN A 230 17.27 21.98 -3.51
N PRO A 231 17.10 22.38 -2.24
CA PRO A 231 17.76 21.72 -1.14
C PRO A 231 17.26 20.27 -1.00
N GLN A 232 18.19 19.36 -0.79
CA GLN A 232 17.93 17.94 -0.54
C GLN A 232 18.03 17.64 0.95
N ASN A 233 17.30 16.60 1.38
CA ASN A 233 17.37 16.08 2.73
C ASN A 233 17.19 14.57 2.68
N SER A 234 18.15 13.84 3.22
CA SER A 234 18.17 12.37 3.24
C SER A 234 16.97 11.79 3.98
N ASN A 235 16.42 12.52 4.96
CA ASN A 235 15.22 12.15 5.69
C ASN A 235 13.96 12.15 4.83
N TYR A 236 13.98 12.63 3.59
CA TYR A 236 12.85 12.50 2.67
C TYR A 236 12.74 11.14 2.01
N VAL A 237 13.85 10.42 1.89
CA VAL A 237 13.90 9.15 1.18
C VAL A 237 13.65 8.00 2.14
N ARG A 238 12.70 7.13 1.80
CA ARG A 238 12.40 5.89 2.54
C ARG A 238 12.53 4.71 1.62
N MET A 239 13.07 3.63 2.14
CA MET A 239 13.17 2.38 1.38
C MET A 239 11.96 1.51 1.68
N VAL A 240 11.27 1.07 0.64
CA VAL A 240 10.27 0.01 0.71
C VAL A 240 10.90 -1.24 0.13
N GLU A 241 10.89 -2.32 0.91
CA GLU A 241 11.34 -3.63 0.47
C GLU A 241 10.16 -4.38 -0.15
N VAL A 242 10.29 -4.74 -1.42
CA VAL A 242 9.31 -5.52 -2.18
C VAL A 242 9.83 -6.95 -2.29
N ILE A 243 9.09 -7.88 -1.70
CA ILE A 243 9.45 -9.30 -1.64
C ILE A 243 8.43 -10.08 -2.46
N GLN A 244 8.87 -10.69 -3.55
CA GLN A 244 8.07 -11.63 -4.33
C GLN A 244 8.33 -13.05 -3.83
N LYS A 245 7.28 -13.74 -3.38
CA LYS A 245 7.35 -15.12 -2.90
C LYS A 245 6.78 -16.09 -3.94
N THR A 246 7.55 -17.12 -4.22
CA THR A 246 7.15 -18.31 -5.00
C THR A 246 7.21 -19.53 -4.07
N ALA A 247 6.72 -20.68 -4.51
CA ALA A 247 6.75 -21.93 -3.73
C ALA A 247 8.15 -22.30 -3.17
N ASN A 248 9.23 -21.93 -3.88
CA ASN A 248 10.60 -22.38 -3.57
C ASN A 248 11.60 -21.24 -3.33
N LYS A 249 11.23 -19.98 -3.56
CA LYS A 249 12.16 -18.85 -3.53
C LYS A 249 11.47 -17.55 -3.16
N GLU A 250 12.20 -16.70 -2.45
CA GLU A 250 11.87 -15.30 -2.21
C GLU A 250 12.89 -14.41 -2.93
N VAL A 251 12.41 -13.38 -3.63
CA VAL A 251 13.24 -12.35 -4.26
C VAL A 251 12.88 -11.01 -3.63
N SER A 252 13.87 -10.36 -3.02
CA SER A 252 13.70 -9.05 -2.39
C SER A 252 14.40 -7.96 -3.21
N GLN A 253 13.73 -6.82 -3.38
CA GLN A 253 14.29 -5.63 -3.98
C GLN A 253 13.82 -4.39 -3.20
N LYS A 254 14.71 -3.42 -3.01
CA LYS A 254 14.40 -2.17 -2.31
C LYS A 254 14.17 -1.04 -3.30
N TYR A 255 13.14 -0.24 -3.04
CA TYR A 255 12.77 0.92 -3.85
C TYR A 255 12.76 2.18 -2.99
N PRO A 256 13.41 3.27 -3.42
CA PRO A 256 13.36 4.54 -2.71
C PRO A 256 12.05 5.28 -3.00
N PHE A 257 11.43 5.83 -1.96
CA PHE A 257 10.24 6.68 -2.00
C PHE A 257 10.60 8.03 -1.41
N ASN A 258 10.36 9.11 -2.15
CA ASN A 258 10.54 10.45 -1.62
C ASN A 258 9.22 10.97 -1.07
N ASN A 259 9.10 11.01 0.26
CA ASN A 259 7.85 11.41 0.90
C ASN A 259 7.58 12.93 0.84
N TYR A 260 8.57 13.73 0.43
CA TYR A 260 8.43 15.17 0.32
C TYR A 260 8.10 15.61 -1.10
N THR A 261 8.86 15.13 -2.10
CA THR A 261 8.65 15.50 -3.51
C THR A 261 7.55 14.69 -4.19
N GLY A 262 7.17 13.55 -3.61
CA GLY A 262 6.24 12.59 -4.20
C GLY A 262 6.84 11.69 -5.26
N GLU A 263 8.16 11.77 -5.48
CA GLU A 263 8.87 10.85 -6.36
C GLU A 263 8.70 9.40 -5.88
N ASN A 264 8.41 8.52 -6.83
CA ASN A 264 8.12 7.10 -6.63
C ASN A 264 6.89 6.77 -5.78
N GLN A 265 5.97 7.71 -5.51
CA GLN A 265 4.70 7.40 -4.84
C GLN A 265 3.83 6.39 -5.61
N THR A 266 4.02 6.29 -6.93
CA THR A 266 3.40 5.26 -7.76
C THR A 266 4.48 4.41 -8.38
N LEU A 267 4.43 3.09 -8.15
CA LEU A 267 5.36 2.13 -8.73
C LEU A 267 4.60 1.02 -9.45
N THR A 268 5.11 0.60 -10.59
CA THR A 268 4.53 -0.46 -11.41
C THR A 268 5.54 -1.58 -11.60
N PHE A 269 5.12 -2.81 -11.37
CA PHE A 269 5.96 -4.00 -11.42
C PHE A 269 5.32 -5.07 -12.31
N PRO A 270 6.08 -5.68 -13.22
CA PRO A 270 5.66 -6.94 -13.85
C PRO A 270 5.83 -8.07 -12.83
N ILE A 271 4.77 -8.84 -12.59
CA ILE A 271 4.79 -9.99 -11.68
C ILE A 271 4.87 -11.28 -12.48
N ALA A 272 5.84 -12.14 -12.15
CA ALA A 272 6.00 -13.43 -12.81
C ALA A 272 4.82 -14.38 -12.51
N GLY A 273 4.57 -15.33 -13.42
CA GLY A 273 3.41 -16.24 -13.35
C GLY A 273 3.46 -17.27 -12.21
N ASP A 274 4.61 -17.45 -11.58
CA ASP A 274 4.87 -18.38 -10.47
C ASP A 274 4.86 -17.71 -9.09
N VAL A 275 4.59 -16.40 -9.02
CA VAL A 275 4.54 -15.63 -7.76
C VAL A 275 3.22 -15.88 -7.06
N GLU A 276 3.29 -16.41 -5.84
CA GLU A 276 2.13 -16.68 -4.98
C GLU A 276 1.69 -15.43 -4.21
N SER A 277 2.64 -14.61 -3.78
CA SER A 277 2.36 -13.36 -3.08
C SER A 277 3.46 -12.33 -3.24
N VAL A 278 3.08 -11.05 -3.11
CA VAL A 278 4.00 -9.92 -3.07
C VAL A 278 3.83 -9.21 -1.73
N ILE A 279 4.93 -9.01 -1.02
CA ILE A 279 4.96 -8.36 0.29
C ILE A 279 5.70 -7.04 0.17
N PHE A 280 5.09 -5.99 0.69
CA PHE A 280 5.71 -4.68 0.82
C PHE A 280 6.03 -4.48 2.30
N LYS A 281 7.33 -4.43 2.64
CA LYS A 281 7.80 -4.10 3.99
C LYS A 281 8.34 -2.69 4.02
N PHE A 282 7.94 -1.96 5.05
CA PHE A 282 8.31 -0.57 5.26
C PHE A 282 9.27 -0.44 6.44
N ALA A 283 9.76 0.78 6.69
CA ALA A 283 10.64 1.06 7.82
C ALA A 283 10.00 0.66 9.16
N ASP A 284 10.80 0.05 10.04
CA ASP A 284 10.39 -0.49 11.35
C ASP A 284 10.14 0.64 12.37
N GLN A 285 9.02 1.35 12.19
CA GLN A 285 8.63 2.49 13.02
C GLN A 285 7.13 2.75 12.91
N PRO A 286 6.54 3.50 13.85
CA PRO A 286 5.17 3.94 13.73
C PRO A 286 4.96 4.77 12.45
N SER A 287 3.85 4.53 11.77
CA SER A 287 3.57 5.18 10.49
C SER A 287 2.09 5.18 10.17
N PHE A 288 1.67 6.18 9.41
CA PHE A 288 0.35 6.23 8.79
C PHE A 288 0.56 6.24 7.27
N ILE A 289 0.22 5.12 6.62
CA ILE A 289 0.53 4.87 5.21
C ILE A 289 -0.78 4.80 4.44
N GLU A 290 -0.93 5.66 3.44
CA GLU A 290 -1.92 5.50 2.39
C GLU A 290 -1.38 4.52 1.36
N PHE A 291 -2.01 3.36 1.21
CA PHE A 291 -1.52 2.28 0.36
C PHE A 291 -2.66 1.64 -0.42
N SER A 292 -2.56 1.65 -1.74
CA SER A 292 -3.50 0.93 -2.61
C SER A 292 -2.76 0.23 -3.75
N GLY A 293 -3.41 -0.76 -4.35
CA GLY A 293 -2.88 -1.52 -5.46
C GLY A 293 -3.90 -1.67 -6.57
N GLU A 294 -3.42 -1.79 -7.80
CA GLU A 294 -4.19 -1.98 -9.02
C GLU A 294 -3.59 -3.12 -9.84
N LEU A 295 -4.44 -4.00 -10.37
CA LEU A 295 -4.08 -5.04 -11.33
C LEU A 295 -4.71 -4.72 -12.67
N ALA A 296 -3.88 -4.52 -13.70
CA ALA A 296 -4.33 -4.13 -15.03
C ALA A 296 -5.33 -2.93 -15.02
N GLY A 297 -5.07 -1.95 -14.15
CA GLY A 297 -5.90 -0.74 -13.97
C GLY A 297 -7.17 -0.94 -13.12
N ASN A 298 -7.40 -2.12 -12.55
CA ASN A 298 -8.52 -2.37 -11.63
C ASN A 298 -8.02 -2.38 -10.19
N LYS A 299 -8.63 -1.55 -9.34
CA LYS A 299 -8.29 -1.47 -7.92
C LYS A 299 -8.49 -2.81 -7.22
N ILE A 300 -7.48 -3.23 -6.46
CA ILE A 300 -7.52 -4.41 -5.62
C ILE A 300 -8.40 -4.12 -4.41
N GLY A 301 -9.51 -4.85 -4.27
CA GLY A 301 -10.49 -4.62 -3.21
C GLY A 301 -10.03 -5.03 -1.81
N PHE A 302 -9.09 -5.98 -1.71
CA PHE A 302 -8.57 -6.48 -0.44
C PHE A 302 -7.05 -6.60 -0.46
N ILE A 303 -6.40 -5.98 0.52
CA ILE A 303 -4.96 -6.02 0.74
C ILE A 303 -4.75 -6.44 2.20
N GLN A 304 -4.07 -7.55 2.43
CA GLN A 304 -3.76 -7.99 3.78
C GLN A 304 -2.68 -7.08 4.37
N SER A 305 -2.82 -6.69 5.63
CA SER A 305 -1.87 -5.84 6.33
C SER A 305 -1.85 -6.18 7.82
N ASN A 306 -0.73 -5.91 8.50
CA ASN A 306 -0.62 -5.95 9.96
C ASN A 306 -0.93 -4.60 10.63
N ALA A 307 -1.53 -3.66 9.91
CA ALA A 307 -1.94 -2.37 10.48
C ALA A 307 -2.97 -2.56 11.61
N VAL A 308 -2.85 -1.71 12.63
CA VAL A 308 -3.78 -1.66 13.77
C VAL A 308 -5.13 -1.11 13.33
N ILE A 309 -5.12 -0.09 12.47
CA ILE A 309 -6.32 0.56 11.95
C ILE A 309 -6.24 0.63 10.43
N LYS A 310 -7.34 0.28 9.75
CA LYS A 310 -7.56 0.56 8.33
C LYS A 310 -8.76 1.51 8.19
N THR A 311 -8.56 2.62 7.49
CA THR A 311 -9.63 3.58 7.17
C THR A 311 -10.31 3.24 5.84
N GLN A 312 -11.45 3.87 5.55
CA GLN A 312 -12.19 3.69 4.30
C GLN A 312 -11.43 4.21 3.05
N ASN A 313 -10.45 5.10 3.23
CA ASN A 313 -9.66 5.69 2.16
C ASN A 313 -8.33 4.97 1.94
N ASP A 314 -8.22 3.69 2.34
CA ASP A 314 -6.99 2.90 2.25
C ASP A 314 -5.78 3.53 2.94
N CYS A 315 -6.02 4.23 4.06
CA CYS A 315 -4.98 4.63 5.00
C CYS A 315 -4.87 3.64 6.16
N TYR A 316 -3.65 3.29 6.51
CA TYR A 316 -3.29 2.22 7.43
C TYR A 316 -2.36 2.76 8.52
N LEU A 317 -2.78 2.60 9.78
CA LEU A 317 -1.99 3.01 10.94
C LEU A 317 -1.21 1.83 11.53
N PHE A 318 0.09 2.00 11.66
CA PHE A 318 1.01 1.08 12.30
C PHE A 318 1.57 1.73 13.57
N ASP A 319 1.57 0.98 14.66
CA ASP A 319 1.95 1.45 16.00
C ASP A 319 3.45 1.33 16.29
N GLY A 320 4.20 0.65 15.40
CA GLY A 320 5.63 0.41 15.55
C GLY A 320 6.00 -0.82 16.38
N GLU A 321 5.05 -1.66 16.81
CA GLU A 321 5.37 -2.90 17.52
C GLU A 321 5.87 -4.00 16.59
N VAL A 322 5.38 -4.01 15.35
CA VAL A 322 5.76 -4.94 14.28
C VAL A 322 6.04 -4.15 13.02
N THR A 323 7.09 -4.55 12.29
CA THR A 323 7.46 -3.93 11.02
C THR A 323 6.24 -3.80 10.09
N PRO A 324 5.89 -2.59 9.64
CA PRO A 324 4.71 -2.38 8.81
C PRO A 324 4.83 -3.15 7.49
N GLN A 325 3.79 -3.92 7.16
CA GLN A 325 3.75 -4.70 5.94
C GLN A 325 2.36 -4.81 5.32
N PHE A 326 2.38 -4.99 4.00
CA PHE A 326 1.23 -5.32 3.17
C PHE A 326 1.52 -6.60 2.39
N THR A 327 0.51 -7.43 2.18
CA THR A 327 0.61 -8.66 1.41
C THR A 327 -0.52 -8.72 0.39
N LEU A 328 -0.13 -8.91 -0.86
CA LEU A 328 -1.02 -9.11 -1.99
C LEU A 328 -0.92 -10.56 -2.46
N PHE A 329 -2.07 -11.14 -2.77
CA PHE A 329 -2.22 -12.48 -3.36
C PHE A 329 -2.88 -12.36 -4.73
N ASP A 330 -2.89 -13.45 -5.50
CA ASP A 330 -3.55 -13.52 -6.81
C ASP A 330 -3.05 -12.49 -7.84
N VAL A 331 -1.79 -12.06 -7.71
CA VAL A 331 -1.12 -11.07 -8.57
C VAL A 331 -0.28 -11.72 -9.69
N ALA A 332 -0.23 -13.05 -9.75
CA ALA A 332 0.63 -13.80 -10.65
C ALA A 332 0.39 -13.45 -12.14
N GLY A 333 1.47 -13.22 -12.89
CA GLY A 333 1.41 -13.00 -14.34
C GLY A 333 0.77 -11.69 -14.77
N GLN A 334 0.52 -10.76 -13.84
CA GLN A 334 -0.14 -9.48 -14.09
C GLN A 334 0.81 -8.30 -13.84
N GLU A 335 0.42 -7.14 -14.37
CA GLU A 335 1.08 -5.88 -14.04
C GLU A 335 0.44 -5.28 -12.79
N LEU A 336 1.24 -5.14 -11.73
CA LEU A 336 0.83 -4.60 -10.45
C LEU A 336 1.31 -3.15 -10.35
N THR A 337 0.37 -2.22 -10.20
CA THR A 337 0.67 -0.83 -9.83
C THR A 337 0.30 -0.62 -8.38
N ILE A 338 1.17 0.01 -7.60
CA ILE A 338 0.88 0.44 -6.23
C ILE A 338 0.89 1.96 -6.15
N HIS A 339 0.04 2.50 -5.30
CA HIS A 339 0.11 3.89 -4.86
C HIS A 339 0.39 3.89 -3.36
N CYS A 340 1.47 4.57 -2.96
CA CYS A 340 1.92 4.61 -1.59
C CYS A 340 2.33 6.03 -1.20
N HIS A 341 1.82 6.51 -0.07
CA HIS A 341 2.16 7.81 0.48
C HIS A 341 2.19 7.75 2.00
N TYR A 342 3.27 8.23 2.63
CA TYR A 342 3.31 8.32 4.08
C TYR A 342 2.68 9.63 4.55
N ARG A 343 1.51 9.51 5.16
CA ARG A 343 0.78 10.62 5.79
C ARG A 343 1.43 11.05 7.12
N PHE A 344 2.03 10.10 7.83
CA PHE A 344 2.79 10.33 9.06
C PHE A 344 3.90 9.30 9.14
N ILE A 345 5.07 9.75 9.58
CA ILE A 345 6.21 8.90 9.93
C ILE A 345 6.80 9.51 11.19
N GLY A 346 7.20 8.68 12.15
CA GLY A 346 7.95 9.18 13.29
C GLY A 346 7.47 8.53 14.57
N GLU A 347 7.74 9.20 15.66
CA GLU A 347 7.47 8.69 16.98
C GLU A 347 6.06 9.07 17.42
N LEU A 348 5.34 8.11 17.99
CA LEU A 348 4.07 8.39 18.64
C LEU A 348 4.36 9.09 19.95
N THR A 349 3.88 10.32 20.09
CA THR A 349 3.88 11.02 21.39
C THR A 349 3.13 10.21 22.44
N GLN A 350 3.37 10.48 23.72
CA GLN A 350 2.66 9.82 24.81
C GLN A 350 1.13 9.89 24.67
N THR A 351 0.59 11.05 24.28
CA THR A 351 -0.85 11.22 24.04
C THR A 351 -1.34 10.36 22.87
N MET A 352 -0.55 10.25 21.79
CA MET A 352 -0.91 9.37 20.67
C MET A 352 -0.88 7.90 21.06
N LYS A 353 0.10 7.49 21.86
CA LYS A 353 0.20 6.12 22.42
C LYS A 353 -1.03 5.80 23.26
N GLU A 354 -1.42 6.68 24.18
CA GLU A 354 -2.62 6.50 25.02
C GLU A 354 -3.92 6.41 24.22
N LEU A 355 -4.08 7.27 23.20
CA LEU A 355 -5.22 7.19 22.28
C LEU A 355 -5.22 5.87 21.51
N LEU A 356 -4.06 5.42 21.06
CA LEU A 356 -3.94 4.18 20.29
C LEU A 356 -4.27 2.96 21.14
N GLU A 357 -3.82 2.93 22.40
CA GLU A 357 -4.18 1.87 23.36
C GLU A 357 -5.68 1.83 23.65
N ALA A 358 -6.36 2.98 23.67
CA ALA A 358 -7.81 3.04 23.81
C ALA A 358 -8.56 2.56 22.55
N VAL A 359 -8.01 2.80 21.36
CA VAL A 359 -8.65 2.47 20.08
C VAL A 359 -8.36 1.03 19.62
N LYS A 360 -7.18 0.47 19.94
CA LYS A 360 -6.74 -0.89 19.57
C LYS A 360 -7.83 -1.96 19.81
N PRO A 361 -8.45 -2.05 21.01
CA PRO A 361 -9.50 -3.05 21.27
C PRO A 361 -10.75 -2.83 20.41
N LEU A 362 -11.13 -1.57 20.14
CA LEU A 362 -12.28 -1.23 19.32
C LEU A 362 -12.06 -1.63 17.85
N ALA A 363 -10.87 -1.37 17.32
CA ALA A 363 -10.49 -1.75 15.96
C ALA A 363 -10.48 -3.29 15.77
N GLN A 364 -10.03 -4.04 16.77
CA GLN A 364 -10.08 -5.51 16.75
C GLN A 364 -11.53 -6.04 16.72
N ILE A 365 -12.43 -5.43 17.51
CA ILE A 365 -13.86 -5.77 17.49
C ILE A 365 -14.46 -5.45 16.12
N GLU A 366 -14.17 -4.29 15.55
CA GLU A 366 -14.63 -3.89 14.21
C GLU A 366 -14.18 -4.87 13.13
N GLN A 367 -12.89 -5.25 13.11
CA GLN A 367 -12.37 -6.24 12.17
C GLN A 367 -13.09 -7.58 12.30
N ARG A 368 -13.32 -8.06 13.53
CA ARG A 368 -14.05 -9.30 13.79
C ARG A 368 -15.49 -9.23 13.29
N LEU A 369 -16.18 -8.12 13.53
CA LEU A 369 -17.55 -7.90 13.04
C LEU A 369 -17.59 -7.82 11.51
N MET A 370 -16.63 -7.14 10.88
CA MET A 370 -16.54 -7.04 9.42
C MET A 370 -16.25 -8.40 8.76
N ALA A 371 -15.41 -9.23 9.37
CA ALA A 371 -15.18 -10.60 8.91
C ALA A 371 -16.46 -11.44 9.00
N GLN A 372 -17.21 -11.32 10.11
CA GLN A 372 -18.51 -11.97 10.27
C GLN A 372 -19.53 -11.49 9.24
N ILE A 373 -19.64 -10.18 9.01
CA ILE A 373 -20.53 -9.60 7.99
C ILE A 373 -20.17 -10.15 6.60
N THR A 374 -18.88 -10.25 6.27
CA THR A 374 -18.43 -10.78 4.98
C THR A 374 -18.80 -12.26 4.83
N SER A 375 -18.61 -13.06 5.88
CA SER A 375 -19.05 -14.47 5.90
C SER A 375 -20.56 -14.60 5.71
N LEU A 376 -21.35 -13.82 6.46
CA LEU A 376 -22.81 -13.83 6.38
C LEU A 376 -23.32 -13.38 5.00
N LYS A 377 -22.66 -12.41 4.35
CA LYS A 377 -22.98 -12.02 2.98
C LYS A 377 -22.78 -13.17 1.99
N LYS A 378 -21.68 -13.92 2.13
CA LYS A 378 -21.41 -15.09 1.29
C LYS A 378 -22.45 -16.20 1.50
N GLU A 379 -22.83 -16.44 2.75
CA GLU A 379 -23.88 -17.42 3.07
C GLU A 379 -25.25 -16.99 2.53
N ASN A 380 -25.63 -15.71 2.68
CA ASN A 380 -26.87 -15.17 2.12
C ASN A 380 -26.92 -15.28 0.59
N GLU A 381 -25.80 -15.03 -0.10
CA GLU A 381 -25.73 -15.22 -1.55
C GLU A 381 -26.00 -16.68 -1.94
N GLN A 382 -25.42 -17.62 -1.20
CA GLN A 382 -25.63 -19.05 -1.42
C GLN A 382 -27.10 -19.45 -1.20
N VAL A 383 -27.74 -18.90 -0.16
CA VAL A 383 -29.17 -19.12 0.11
C VAL A 383 -30.02 -18.53 -1.02
N ARG A 384 -29.70 -17.33 -1.52
CA ARG A 384 -30.43 -16.71 -2.64
C ARG A 384 -30.38 -17.56 -3.89
N LEU A 385 -29.18 -18.03 -4.27
CA LEU A 385 -29.00 -18.93 -5.42
C LEU A 385 -29.79 -20.24 -5.25
N THR A 386 -29.87 -20.77 -4.03
CA THR A 386 -30.65 -21.97 -3.74
C THR A 386 -32.15 -21.73 -3.88
N ASN A 387 -32.66 -20.61 -3.36
CA ASN A 387 -34.07 -20.23 -3.50
C ASN A 387 -34.46 -19.98 -4.96
N GLU A 388 -33.64 -19.26 -5.73
CA GLU A 388 -33.87 -19.05 -7.17
C GLU A 388 -33.99 -20.38 -7.92
N LYS A 389 -33.18 -21.38 -7.54
CA LYS A 389 -33.27 -22.73 -8.11
C LYS A 389 -34.58 -23.42 -7.74
N LEU A 390 -34.98 -23.39 -6.46
CA LEU A 390 -36.24 -24.01 -6.02
C LEU A 390 -37.46 -23.35 -6.67
N ASP A 391 -37.48 -22.02 -6.79
CA ASP A 391 -38.57 -21.30 -7.45
C ASP A 391 -38.70 -21.70 -8.92
N ASN A 392 -37.57 -21.85 -9.64
CA ASN A 392 -37.57 -22.35 -11.00
C ASN A 392 -38.11 -23.79 -11.10
N GLU A 393 -37.71 -24.68 -10.20
CA GLU A 393 -38.22 -26.05 -10.14
C GLU A 393 -39.73 -26.09 -9.83
N LEU A 394 -40.19 -25.25 -8.90
CA LEU A 394 -41.60 -25.10 -8.54
C LEU A 394 -42.42 -24.54 -9.69
N GLN A 395 -41.91 -23.53 -10.40
CA GLN A 395 -42.56 -22.95 -11.57
C GLN A 395 -42.67 -23.97 -12.70
N MET A 396 -41.59 -24.67 -13.04
CA MET A 396 -41.63 -25.74 -14.07
C MET A 396 -42.63 -26.84 -13.70
N THR A 397 -42.68 -27.22 -12.42
CA THR A 397 -43.61 -28.23 -11.92
C THR A 397 -45.06 -27.73 -12.00
N THR A 398 -45.31 -26.49 -11.58
CA THR A 398 -46.62 -25.82 -11.65
C THR A 398 -47.10 -25.73 -13.10
N ASP A 399 -46.26 -25.25 -14.01
CA ASP A 399 -46.60 -25.12 -15.43
C ASP A 399 -46.92 -26.47 -16.07
N ARG A 400 -46.19 -27.53 -15.69
CA ARG A 400 -46.46 -28.90 -16.13
C ARG A 400 -47.84 -29.38 -15.65
N TYR A 401 -48.19 -29.15 -14.39
CA TYR A 401 -49.50 -29.53 -13.85
C TYR A 401 -50.64 -28.66 -14.40
N CYS A 402 -50.43 -27.36 -14.56
CA CYS A 402 -51.39 -26.46 -15.17
C CYS A 402 -51.68 -26.87 -16.61
N LYS A 403 -50.67 -27.20 -17.43
CA LYS A 403 -50.89 -27.77 -18.78
C LYS A 403 -51.74 -29.04 -18.76
N LEU A 404 -51.50 -29.94 -17.82
CA LEU A 404 -52.30 -31.17 -17.65
C LEU A 404 -53.77 -30.88 -17.29
N ILE A 405 -54.07 -29.72 -16.70
CA ILE A 405 -55.42 -29.33 -16.29
C ILE A 405 -56.11 -28.46 -17.35
N THR A 406 -55.37 -27.66 -18.12
CA THR A 406 -55.91 -26.68 -19.08
C THR A 406 -55.97 -27.18 -20.52
N GLU A 407 -55.23 -28.23 -20.88
CA GLU A 407 -55.43 -28.90 -22.17
C GLU A 407 -56.71 -29.77 -22.09
N GLU A 408 -57.79 -29.31 -22.71
CA GLU A 408 -59.03 -30.09 -22.94
C GLU A 408 -58.83 -31.30 -23.90
N GLU A 409 -57.61 -31.83 -24.01
CA GLU A 409 -57.33 -33.12 -24.62
C GLU A 409 -57.07 -34.17 -23.55
N PHE A 410 -58.16 -34.73 -23.01
CA PHE A 410 -58.14 -36.10 -22.48
C PHE A 410 -57.88 -37.09 -23.62
N ALA A 411 -56.67 -37.10 -24.18
CA ALA A 411 -56.20 -38.12 -25.09
C ALA A 411 -55.42 -39.18 -24.28
N ILE A 412 -56.13 -40.21 -23.81
CA ILE A 412 -55.48 -41.49 -23.46
C ILE A 412 -54.87 -42.03 -24.76
N LYS A 413 -53.57 -41.81 -24.97
CA LYS A 413 -52.84 -42.47 -26.07
C LYS A 413 -52.68 -43.96 -25.73
N PRO A 414 -53.30 -44.88 -26.50
CA PRO A 414 -53.21 -46.30 -26.22
C PRO A 414 -51.84 -46.83 -26.61
N ARG A 415 -51.07 -47.35 -25.65
CA ARG A 415 -50.00 -48.30 -25.98
C ARG A 415 -50.65 -49.66 -26.20
N ASN A 416 -51.07 -49.90 -27.45
CA ASN A 416 -51.55 -51.16 -28.01
C ASN A 416 -51.59 -52.36 -27.04
N ARG A 417 -52.76 -52.62 -26.44
CA ARG A 417 -53.36 -53.95 -26.36
C ARG A 417 -54.77 -53.86 -25.76
N LYS A 418 -55.74 -54.35 -26.54
CA LYS A 418 -57.15 -54.51 -26.17
C LYS A 418 -57.28 -55.22 -24.83
N LEU A 419 -58.03 -54.65 -23.90
CA LEU A 419 -58.79 -55.42 -22.92
C LEU A 419 -60.17 -54.78 -22.73
N ARG A 420 -61.20 -55.60 -22.93
CA ARG A 420 -62.60 -55.28 -22.71
C ARG A 420 -62.86 -55.16 -21.21
N SER A 421 -63.63 -54.14 -20.83
CA SER A 421 -64.21 -54.01 -19.51
C SER A 421 -65.32 -55.05 -19.27
N LYS A 422 -65.32 -55.64 -18.08
CA LYS A 422 -66.53 -56.07 -17.38
C LYS A 422 -66.31 -55.84 -15.89
N GLU A 423 -67.16 -54.98 -15.32
CA GLU A 423 -67.24 -54.72 -13.89
C GLU A 423 -67.76 -55.94 -13.14
N THR A 424 -67.05 -56.35 -12.09
CA THR A 424 -67.60 -56.67 -10.75
C THR A 424 -66.43 -56.92 -9.78
N ALA A 425 -66.52 -56.35 -8.56
CA ALA A 425 -65.58 -56.41 -7.42
C ALA A 425 -64.10 -56.07 -7.76
N LYS A 426 -63.61 -54.90 -7.32
CA LYS A 426 -62.33 -54.25 -7.73
C LYS A 426 -61.06 -55.08 -7.42
N LYS A 427 -60.80 -56.13 -8.19
CA LYS A 427 -59.48 -56.73 -8.39
C LYS A 427 -58.85 -56.09 -9.63
N ILE A 428 -57.85 -55.23 -9.43
CA ILE A 428 -57.03 -54.68 -10.51
C ILE A 428 -55.93 -55.72 -10.80
N GLN A 429 -56.13 -56.52 -11.85
CA GLN A 429 -55.06 -57.35 -12.41
C GLN A 429 -54.49 -56.65 -13.65
N ALA A 430 -53.34 -56.00 -13.47
CA ALA A 430 -52.50 -55.58 -14.58
C ALA A 430 -51.41 -56.63 -14.81
N LYS A 431 -50.78 -56.65 -16.00
CA LYS A 431 -49.71 -57.61 -16.30
C LYS A 431 -48.59 -57.64 -15.25
N ALA A 432 -48.34 -56.52 -14.57
CA ALA A 432 -47.25 -56.37 -13.61
C ALA A 432 -47.68 -56.43 -12.13
N ILE A 433 -48.96 -56.20 -11.79
CA ILE A 433 -49.45 -56.16 -10.39
C ILE A 433 -50.81 -56.84 -10.22
N SER A 434 -51.03 -57.41 -9.04
CA SER A 434 -52.34 -57.84 -8.57
C SER A 434 -52.67 -57.05 -7.31
N LEU A 435 -53.74 -56.25 -7.36
CA LEU A 435 -54.18 -55.44 -6.23
C LEU A 435 -55.70 -55.49 -6.09
N CYS A 436 -56.19 -55.59 -4.87
CA CYS A 436 -57.60 -55.61 -4.54
C CYS A 436 -57.88 -54.62 -3.40
N VAL A 437 -58.97 -53.88 -3.52
CA VAL A 437 -59.48 -53.03 -2.45
C VAL A 437 -60.73 -53.69 -1.90
N ASP A 438 -60.66 -54.11 -0.65
CA ASP A 438 -61.71 -54.86 0.04
C ASP A 438 -62.79 -53.90 0.58
N SER A 439 -62.37 -52.79 1.20
CA SER A 439 -63.28 -51.80 1.75
C SER A 439 -62.68 -50.41 1.78
N LYS A 440 -63.57 -49.41 1.73
CA LYS A 440 -63.26 -47.99 1.87
C LYS A 440 -64.27 -47.40 2.86
N HIS A 441 -63.78 -46.77 3.93
CA HIS A 441 -64.62 -46.17 4.96
C HIS A 441 -64.10 -44.80 5.34
N TRP A 442 -64.94 -43.78 5.23
CA TRP A 442 -64.62 -42.43 5.68
C TRP A 442 -65.36 -42.13 6.98
N ASP A 443 -64.60 -41.76 8.01
CA ASP A 443 -65.15 -41.37 9.30
C ASP A 443 -65.33 -39.84 9.36
N PRO A 444 -66.58 -39.34 9.46
CA PRO A 444 -66.86 -37.92 9.50
C PRO A 444 -66.39 -37.20 10.77
N GLU A 445 -66.18 -37.92 11.87
CA GLU A 445 -65.72 -37.35 13.16
C GLU A 445 -64.21 -37.20 13.18
N THR A 446 -63.47 -38.26 12.84
CA THR A 446 -62.00 -38.23 12.84
C THR A 446 -61.41 -37.63 11.56
N LYS A 447 -62.23 -37.48 10.50
CA LYS A 447 -61.81 -37.08 9.15
C LYS A 447 -60.78 -38.02 8.54
N ILE A 448 -60.78 -39.30 8.92
CA ILE A 448 -59.87 -40.31 8.38
C ILE A 448 -60.61 -41.19 7.38
N LEU A 449 -60.03 -41.31 6.20
CA LEU A 449 -60.39 -42.31 5.20
C LEU A 449 -59.51 -43.54 5.41
N THR A 450 -60.12 -44.68 5.74
CA THR A 450 -59.45 -45.97 5.87
C THR A 450 -59.76 -46.84 4.66
N ILE A 451 -58.72 -47.34 4.00
CA ILE A 451 -58.79 -48.21 2.83
C ILE A 451 -58.10 -49.52 3.17
N ASN A 452 -58.84 -50.62 3.11
CA ASN A 452 -58.31 -51.95 3.32
C ASN A 452 -58.22 -52.73 2.02
N GLY A 453 -57.16 -53.50 1.85
CA GLY A 453 -56.97 -54.31 0.67
C GLY A 453 -55.74 -55.20 0.75
N TRP A 454 -55.32 -55.69 -0.41
CA TRP A 454 -54.06 -56.41 -0.57
C TRP A 454 -53.45 -56.12 -1.94
N GLY A 455 -52.13 -56.23 -2.03
CA GLY A 455 -51.42 -55.97 -3.28
C GLY A 455 -50.03 -56.61 -3.36
N ILE A 456 -49.72 -57.17 -4.53
CA ILE A 456 -48.45 -57.81 -4.83
C ILE A 456 -47.92 -57.44 -6.23
N SER A 457 -46.60 -57.47 -6.37
CA SER A 457 -45.94 -57.52 -7.67
C SER A 457 -46.10 -58.92 -8.28
N ASN A 458 -46.61 -59.01 -9.51
CA ASN A 458 -46.74 -60.30 -10.21
C ASN A 458 -45.39 -60.86 -10.64
N ALA A 459 -44.40 -59.99 -10.90
CA ALA A 459 -43.07 -60.40 -11.34
C ALA A 459 -42.23 -60.98 -10.19
N GLN A 460 -42.31 -60.38 -9.00
CA GLN A 460 -41.48 -60.74 -7.85
C GLN A 460 -42.21 -61.56 -6.80
N ARG A 461 -43.55 -61.59 -6.84
CA ARG A 461 -44.41 -62.24 -5.83
C ARG A 461 -44.13 -61.71 -4.42
N GLN A 462 -43.86 -60.40 -4.34
CA GLN A 462 -43.58 -59.65 -3.11
C GLN A 462 -44.68 -58.62 -2.85
N PRO A 463 -44.91 -58.23 -1.58
CA PRO A 463 -45.90 -57.23 -1.20
C PRO A 463 -45.51 -55.82 -1.69
N LEU A 464 -46.51 -55.01 -2.02
CA LEU A 464 -46.31 -53.62 -2.45
C LEU A 464 -46.29 -52.68 -1.24
N SER A 465 -45.37 -51.70 -1.23
CA SER A 465 -45.41 -50.57 -0.30
C SER A 465 -46.23 -49.40 -0.88
N TYR A 466 -46.75 -48.52 -0.03
CA TYR A 466 -47.68 -47.46 -0.47
C TYR A 466 -47.24 -46.09 0.03
N LYS A 467 -47.33 -45.09 -0.84
CA LYS A 467 -47.09 -43.67 -0.51
C LYS A 467 -48.15 -42.80 -1.18
N LEU A 468 -48.51 -41.68 -0.57
CA LEU A 468 -49.27 -40.65 -1.29
C LEU A 468 -48.37 -40.02 -2.35
N SER A 469 -48.87 -39.94 -3.59
CA SER A 469 -48.18 -39.16 -4.60
C SER A 469 -48.44 -37.67 -4.34
N VAL A 470 -47.41 -36.92 -3.90
CA VAL A 470 -47.49 -35.48 -3.54
C VAL A 470 -48.29 -35.22 -2.24
N ASN A 471 -48.19 -34.00 -1.69
CA ASN A 471 -48.91 -33.52 -0.48
C ASN A 471 -50.44 -33.45 -0.68
N GLN A 472 -51.10 -34.60 -0.90
CA GLN A 472 -52.55 -34.70 -1.10
C GLN A 472 -53.35 -34.70 0.21
N ALA A 473 -52.68 -35.00 1.32
CA ALA A 473 -53.21 -34.99 2.68
C ALA A 473 -52.12 -34.62 3.68
N PRO A 474 -52.47 -33.93 4.78
CA PRO A 474 -51.53 -33.59 5.85
C PRO A 474 -51.10 -34.81 6.68
N PHE A 475 -51.77 -35.95 6.55
CA PHE A 475 -51.45 -37.19 7.23
C PHE A 475 -51.74 -38.40 6.33
N PHE A 476 -50.78 -39.31 6.25
CA PHE A 476 -50.87 -40.60 5.59
C PHE A 476 -50.10 -41.66 6.36
N GLN A 477 -50.74 -42.79 6.59
CA GLN A 477 -50.12 -43.96 7.17
C GLN A 477 -50.49 -45.20 6.35
N ALA A 478 -49.48 -46.00 6.01
CA ALA A 478 -49.66 -47.30 5.37
C ALA A 478 -49.19 -48.40 6.31
N LEU A 479 -50.11 -49.28 6.70
CA LEU A 479 -49.83 -50.46 7.53
C LEU A 479 -49.91 -51.70 6.65
N GLN A 480 -48.90 -52.55 6.69
CA GLN A 480 -48.89 -53.84 5.97
C GLN A 480 -48.99 -55.00 6.95
N PHE A 481 -49.79 -55.99 6.60
CA PHE A 481 -50.04 -57.16 7.46
C PHE A 481 -50.26 -58.44 6.64
N GLU A 482 -50.10 -59.57 7.31
CA GLU A 482 -50.29 -60.88 6.69
C GLU A 482 -51.78 -61.16 6.45
N ARG A 483 -52.09 -61.71 5.27
CA ARG A 483 -53.42 -62.20 4.88
C ARG A 483 -53.28 -63.67 4.45
N PRO A 484 -53.42 -64.63 5.38
CA PRO A 484 -53.17 -66.04 5.09
C PRO A 484 -53.99 -66.58 3.92
N GLU A 485 -55.24 -66.13 3.79
CA GLU A 485 -56.15 -66.52 2.71
C GLU A 485 -55.72 -65.97 1.33
N VAL A 486 -55.12 -64.77 1.31
CA VAL A 486 -54.56 -64.19 0.08
C VAL A 486 -53.25 -64.89 -0.27
N ASN A 487 -52.42 -65.19 0.73
CA ASN A 487 -51.16 -65.89 0.53
C ASN A 487 -51.39 -67.30 -0.04
N GLU A 488 -52.42 -68.02 0.43
CA GLU A 488 -52.80 -69.32 -0.13
C GLU A 488 -53.35 -69.19 -1.56
N ALA A 489 -54.31 -68.29 -1.79
CA ALA A 489 -54.96 -68.11 -3.09
C ALA A 489 -53.98 -67.64 -4.18
N GLU A 490 -53.05 -66.76 -3.82
CA GLU A 490 -52.02 -66.24 -4.70
C GLU A 490 -50.69 -67.00 -4.54
N GLN A 491 -50.64 -68.20 -3.96
CA GLN A 491 -49.43 -69.05 -3.83
C GLN A 491 -48.16 -68.27 -3.39
N LEU A 492 -48.29 -67.43 -2.37
CA LEU A 492 -47.21 -66.65 -1.78
C LEU A 492 -46.58 -67.42 -0.59
N PRO A 493 -45.31 -67.15 -0.25
CA PRO A 493 -44.71 -67.70 0.96
C PRO A 493 -45.53 -67.38 2.23
N VAL A 494 -45.64 -68.34 3.14
CA VAL A 494 -46.26 -68.13 4.46
C VAL A 494 -45.53 -67.00 5.19
N GLY A 495 -46.26 -66.07 5.81
CA GLY A 495 -45.70 -64.86 6.42
C GLY A 495 -45.66 -63.63 5.52
N THR A 496 -46.05 -63.73 4.24
CA THR A 496 -46.03 -62.57 3.33
C THR A 496 -47.08 -61.52 3.73
N LYS A 497 -46.64 -60.27 3.93
CA LYS A 497 -47.50 -59.14 4.31
C LYS A 497 -48.17 -58.48 3.11
N ALA A 498 -48.94 -59.25 2.36
CA ALA A 498 -49.63 -58.79 1.16
C ALA A 498 -50.83 -57.85 1.45
N GLY A 499 -51.37 -57.89 2.67
CA GLY A 499 -52.47 -57.02 3.10
C GLY A 499 -52.00 -55.61 3.44
N PHE A 500 -52.86 -54.62 3.21
CA PHE A 500 -52.61 -53.24 3.57
C PHE A 500 -53.84 -52.56 4.19
N GLU A 501 -53.57 -51.60 5.06
CA GLU A 501 -54.53 -50.59 5.54
C GLU A 501 -53.90 -49.21 5.31
N LEU A 502 -54.58 -48.36 4.56
CA LEU A 502 -54.16 -46.98 4.30
C LEU A 502 -55.08 -46.04 5.06
N GLN A 503 -54.51 -45.18 5.89
CA GLN A 503 -55.23 -44.15 6.64
C GLN A 503 -54.83 -42.78 6.10
N ILE A 504 -55.82 -42.02 5.62
CA ILE A 504 -55.61 -40.73 4.96
C ILE A 504 -56.51 -39.68 5.61
N ARG A 505 -55.94 -38.57 6.11
CA ARG A 505 -56.76 -37.50 6.68
C ARG A 505 -57.35 -36.58 5.61
N CYS A 506 -58.67 -36.45 5.55
CA CYS A 506 -59.37 -35.61 4.58
C CYS A 506 -60.72 -35.08 5.05
N GLU A 507 -60.98 -33.79 4.76
CA GLU A 507 -62.19 -33.07 5.18
C GLU A 507 -63.50 -33.65 4.65
N ARG A 508 -63.44 -34.32 3.49
CA ARG A 508 -64.55 -35.02 2.84
C ARG A 508 -64.01 -36.21 2.06
N GLU A 509 -64.87 -37.19 1.82
CA GLU A 509 -64.54 -38.32 0.95
C GLU A 509 -64.15 -37.82 -0.46
N LYS A 510 -62.97 -38.23 -0.93
CA LYS A 510 -62.45 -37.97 -2.28
C LYS A 510 -61.56 -39.14 -2.72
N SER A 511 -61.21 -39.16 -4.00
CA SER A 511 -60.20 -40.08 -4.52
C SER A 511 -58.79 -39.59 -4.18
N PHE A 512 -57.89 -40.53 -3.91
CA PHE A 512 -56.46 -40.26 -3.69
C PHE A 512 -55.62 -40.99 -4.73
N LEU A 513 -54.52 -40.36 -5.14
CA LEU A 513 -53.54 -41.00 -6.00
C LEU A 513 -52.44 -41.59 -5.11
N ILE A 514 -52.38 -42.92 -5.08
CA ILE A 514 -51.49 -43.68 -4.22
C ILE A 514 -50.46 -44.35 -5.11
N GLU A 515 -49.19 -44.10 -4.82
CA GLU A 515 -48.08 -44.79 -5.46
C GLU A 515 -47.84 -46.11 -4.73
N ALA A 516 -48.13 -47.23 -5.40
CA ALA A 516 -47.75 -48.56 -4.97
C ALA A 516 -46.37 -48.90 -5.55
N VAL A 517 -45.41 -49.28 -4.70
CA VAL A 517 -44.00 -49.47 -5.07
C VAL A 517 -43.57 -50.90 -4.72
N ALA A 518 -43.05 -51.62 -5.70
CA ALA A 518 -42.41 -52.92 -5.52
C ALA A 518 -40.95 -52.76 -5.03
N GLU A 519 -40.36 -53.83 -4.49
CA GLU A 519 -39.00 -53.80 -3.95
C GLU A 519 -37.93 -53.44 -5.00
N ASN A 520 -38.13 -53.77 -6.28
CA ASN A 520 -37.22 -53.36 -7.36
C ASN A 520 -37.32 -51.87 -7.74
N GLY A 521 -38.19 -51.09 -7.09
CA GLY A 521 -38.41 -49.69 -7.39
C GLY A 521 -39.37 -49.43 -8.55
N GLU A 522 -39.97 -50.46 -9.16
CA GLU A 522 -41.11 -50.26 -10.06
C GLU A 522 -42.29 -49.73 -9.26
N SER A 523 -42.93 -48.67 -9.77
CA SER A 523 -44.09 -48.06 -9.12
C SER A 523 -45.29 -47.92 -10.05
N TRP A 524 -46.47 -47.95 -9.43
CA TRP A 524 -47.76 -47.82 -10.09
C TRP A 524 -48.60 -46.81 -9.33
N PHE A 525 -49.17 -45.84 -10.05
CA PHE A 525 -50.12 -44.89 -9.48
C PHE A 525 -51.53 -45.46 -9.56
N ILE A 526 -52.22 -45.50 -8.43
CA ILE A 526 -53.54 -46.10 -8.27
C ILE A 526 -54.45 -45.04 -7.67
N GLU A 527 -55.54 -44.74 -8.37
CA GLU A 527 -56.57 -43.86 -7.84
C GLU A 527 -57.58 -44.69 -7.02
N ILE A 528 -57.71 -44.40 -5.72
CA ILE A 528 -58.56 -45.16 -4.78
C ILE A 528 -59.57 -44.28 -4.05
#